data_AF-A0A8H7UPU6-F1
#
_entry.id   AF-A0A8H7UPU6-F1
#
_cell.length_a   1.000
_cell.length_b   1.000
_cell.length_c   1.000
_cell.angle_alpha   90.00
_cell.angle_beta   90.00
_cell.angle_gamma   90.00
#
_symmetry.space_group_name_H-M   'P 1'
#
loop_
_entity.id
_entity.type
_entity.pdbx_description
1 polymer ?
#
loop_
_entity_poly.entity_id
_entity_poly.type
_entity_poly.pdbx_seq_one_letter_code
_entity_poly.pdbx_strand_id
1 'polypeptide(L)'
;MDVYLAGSPADVTTWSQTNFDRHYNGNRQPFGIYVHPTHLTNYAGLPDATALKSGVVSFIQSLASKPDVWFVTNDQLLQWMQNPVPASQLSSPSYMQCQKPVTPKEICNVLGTLNYYSSVVETSTNTYHALSARGSN
;
A
#
# COMPACT_ATOMS: atom_id res chain seq x y z
N MET A 1 4.50 -14.67 -1.98
CA MET A 1 5.04 -14.41 -0.63
C MET A 1 5.66 -13.04 -0.65
N ASP A 2 5.34 -12.26 0.36
CA ASP A 2 5.57 -10.83 0.48
C ASP A 2 7.07 -10.48 0.45
N VAL A 3 7.38 -9.23 0.09
CA VAL A 3 8.74 -8.70 0.21
C VAL A 3 9.16 -8.73 1.68
N TYR A 4 10.03 -9.67 2.06
CA TYR A 4 10.46 -9.87 3.44
C TYR A 4 11.55 -8.86 3.83
N LEU A 5 11.20 -7.88 4.67
CA LEU A 5 12.06 -6.76 5.08
C LEU A 5 12.88 -7.04 6.35
N ALA A 6 13.51 -8.21 6.47
CA ALA A 6 14.32 -8.55 7.67
C ALA A 6 15.81 -8.78 7.39
N GLY A 7 16.24 -8.66 6.14
CA GLY A 7 17.64 -8.83 5.72
C GLY A 7 18.41 -7.52 5.59
N SER A 8 19.66 -7.60 5.12
CA SER A 8 20.39 -6.41 4.68
C SER A 8 19.66 -5.75 3.50
N PRO A 9 19.88 -4.45 3.24
CA PRO A 9 19.29 -3.79 2.07
C PRO A 9 19.57 -4.53 0.76
N ALA A 10 20.77 -5.10 0.60
CA ALA A 10 21.14 -5.88 -0.57
C ALA A 10 20.32 -7.17 -0.69
N ASP A 11 20.21 -7.93 0.40
CA ASP A 11 19.43 -9.18 0.43
C ASP A 11 17.96 -8.91 0.10
N VAL A 12 17.38 -7.87 0.73
CA VAL A 12 15.99 -7.48 0.49
C VAL A 12 15.78 -7.11 -0.97
N THR A 13 16.69 -6.34 -1.59
CA THR A 13 16.61 -6.02 -3.02
C THR A 13 16.65 -7.30 -3.87
N THR A 14 17.60 -8.20 -3.61
CA THR A 14 17.75 -9.45 -4.36
C THR A 14 16.51 -10.35 -4.23
N TRP A 15 15.97 -10.53 -3.02
CA TRP A 15 14.78 -11.34 -2.79
C TRP A 15 13.55 -10.71 -3.44
N SER A 16 13.40 -9.39 -3.36
CA SER A 16 12.29 -8.66 -4.00
C SER A 16 12.31 -8.85 -5.51
N GLN A 17 13.49 -8.66 -6.13
CA GLN A 17 13.66 -8.83 -7.56
C GLN A 17 13.40 -10.28 -7.99
N THR A 18 13.97 -11.25 -7.27
CA THR A 18 13.78 -12.68 -7.58
C THR A 18 12.31 -13.08 -7.52
N ASN A 19 11.57 -12.60 -6.52
CA ASN A 19 10.14 -12.90 -6.42
C ASN A 19 9.32 -12.16 -7.49
N PHE A 20 9.63 -10.91 -7.79
CA PHE A 20 8.99 -10.21 -8.89
C PHE A 20 9.23 -10.94 -10.23
N ASP A 21 10.47 -11.35 -10.52
CA ASP A 21 10.81 -12.03 -11.77
C ASP A 21 10.09 -13.37 -11.93
N ARG A 22 9.83 -14.10 -10.84
CA ARG A 22 8.99 -15.31 -10.87
C ARG A 22 7.57 -15.03 -11.32
N HIS A 23 6.99 -13.91 -10.89
CA HIS A 23 5.65 -13.49 -11.31
C HIS A 23 5.68 -12.96 -12.75
N TYR A 24 6.65 -12.11 -13.06
CA TYR A 24 6.78 -11.41 -14.34
C TYR A 24 7.14 -12.36 -15.51
N ASN A 25 7.98 -13.35 -15.29
CA ASN A 25 8.36 -14.32 -16.33
C ASN A 25 7.49 -15.59 -16.33
N GLY A 26 6.61 -15.75 -15.33
CA GLY A 26 5.67 -16.86 -15.23
C GLY A 26 4.27 -16.49 -15.70
N ASN A 27 3.26 -16.98 -14.97
CA ASN A 27 1.84 -16.80 -15.32
C ASN A 27 1.28 -15.40 -15.01
N ARG A 28 2.13 -14.41 -14.71
CA ARG A 28 1.73 -13.01 -14.42
C ARG A 28 0.71 -12.88 -13.28
N GLN A 29 0.75 -13.78 -12.30
CA GLN A 29 -0.08 -13.66 -11.09
C GLN A 29 0.25 -12.35 -10.34
N PRO A 30 -0.72 -11.72 -9.66
CA PRO A 30 -0.48 -10.48 -8.92
C PRO A 30 0.70 -10.60 -7.95
N PHE A 31 1.59 -9.61 -7.99
CA PHE A 31 2.74 -9.53 -7.09
C PHE A 31 2.46 -8.50 -5.99
N GLY A 32 2.36 -8.95 -4.75
CA GLY A 32 2.04 -8.12 -3.61
C GLY A 32 3.28 -7.59 -2.88
N ILE A 33 3.26 -6.31 -2.55
CA ILE A 33 4.26 -5.64 -1.70
C ILE A 33 3.56 -5.26 -0.40
N TYR A 34 3.70 -6.12 0.62
CA TYR A 34 3.09 -5.90 1.92
C TYR A 34 4.19 -5.53 2.93
N VAL A 35 4.18 -4.29 3.40
CA VAL A 35 5.21 -3.75 4.26
C VAL A 35 4.58 -3.05 5.47
N HIS A 36 5.23 -3.15 6.62
CA HIS A 36 4.84 -2.40 7.80
C HIS A 36 5.67 -1.10 7.89
N PRO A 37 5.07 0.07 8.20
CA PRO A 37 5.80 1.34 8.25
C PRO A 37 7.02 1.36 9.18
N THR A 38 6.97 0.58 10.27
CA THR A 38 8.08 0.47 11.24
C THR A 38 9.36 -0.11 10.67
N HIS A 39 9.30 -0.85 9.55
CA HIS A 39 10.49 -1.36 8.87
C HIS A 39 11.18 -0.28 8.02
N LEU A 40 10.49 0.81 7.68
CA LEU A 40 10.96 1.82 6.72
C LEU A 40 11.04 3.23 7.32
N THR A 41 10.79 3.37 8.62
CA THR A 41 10.77 4.65 9.34
C THR A 41 11.73 4.59 10.51
N ASN A 42 12.50 5.66 10.70
CA ASN A 42 13.44 5.75 11.81
C ASN A 42 12.69 6.02 13.11
N TYR A 43 12.91 5.16 14.11
CA TYR A 43 12.42 5.32 15.48
C TYR A 43 13.59 5.21 16.46
N ALA A 44 13.49 5.91 17.59
CA ALA A 44 14.51 5.85 18.64
C ALA A 44 14.64 4.41 19.18
N GLY A 45 15.88 3.91 19.27
CA GLY A 45 16.17 2.55 19.74
C GLY A 45 16.10 1.46 18.67
N LEU A 46 15.79 1.80 17.42
CA LEU A 46 15.87 0.87 16.28
C LEU A 46 17.06 1.22 15.36
N PRO A 47 17.54 0.25 14.55
CA PRO A 47 18.52 0.52 13.51
C PRO A 47 18.04 1.56 12.50
N ASP A 48 18.97 2.26 11.85
CA ASP A 48 18.67 3.20 10.77
C ASP A 48 18.04 2.47 9.57
N ALA A 49 16.82 2.87 9.21
CA ALA A 49 16.04 2.31 8.11
C ALA A 49 16.29 3.04 6.77
N THR A 50 17.11 4.10 6.74
CA THR A 50 17.29 4.96 5.55
C THR A 50 17.71 4.17 4.32
N ALA A 51 18.72 3.30 4.46
CA ALA A 51 19.22 2.49 3.34
C ALA A 51 18.16 1.49 2.84
N LEU A 52 17.44 0.84 3.75
CA LEU A 52 16.37 -0.10 3.41
C LEU A 52 15.21 0.61 2.71
N LYS A 53 14.77 1.76 3.23
CA LYS A 53 13.76 2.62 2.62
C LYS A 53 14.17 3.04 1.20
N SER A 54 15.40 3.51 1.03
CA SER A 54 15.91 3.89 -0.29
C SER A 54 15.90 2.70 -1.26
N GLY A 55 16.34 1.52 -0.82
CA GLY A 55 16.34 0.30 -1.63
C GLY A 55 14.94 -0.12 -2.08
N VAL A 56 13.95 -0.09 -1.17
CA VAL A 56 12.55 -0.40 -1.49
C VAL A 56 11.97 0.61 -2.48
N VAL A 57 12.24 1.91 -2.29
CA VAL A 57 11.78 2.96 -3.21
C VAL A 57 12.40 2.77 -4.60
N SER A 58 13.70 2.52 -4.69
CA SER A 58 14.38 2.26 -5.97
C SER A 58 13.86 1.01 -6.65
N PHE A 59 13.58 -0.06 -5.90
CA PHE A 59 12.94 -1.26 -6.44
C PHE A 59 11.56 -0.94 -7.04
N ILE A 60 10.68 -0.25 -6.30
CA ILE A 60 9.36 0.16 -6.80
C ILE A 60 9.47 1.01 -8.07
N GLN A 61 10.39 1.98 -8.09
CA GLN A 61 10.63 2.82 -9.28
C GLN A 61 11.10 2.01 -10.48
N SER A 62 11.95 1.00 -10.27
CA SER A 62 12.42 0.11 -11.34
C SER A 62 11.31 -0.77 -11.92
N LEU A 63 10.32 -1.13 -11.12
CA LEU A 63 9.13 -1.84 -11.60
C LEU A 63 8.19 -0.89 -12.35
N ALA A 64 7.98 0.32 -11.83
CA ALA A 64 7.10 1.32 -12.41
C ALA A 64 7.60 1.84 -13.78
N SER A 65 8.89 1.68 -14.10
CA SER A 65 9.43 2.04 -15.41
C SER A 65 9.13 1.00 -16.50
N LYS A 66 8.62 -0.18 -16.15
CA LYS A 66 8.23 -1.21 -17.12
C LYS A 66 6.87 -0.83 -17.75
N PRO A 67 6.74 -0.87 -19.08
CA PRO A 67 5.52 -0.43 -19.78
C PRO A 67 4.31 -1.36 -19.55
N ASP A 68 4.55 -2.57 -19.04
CA ASP A 68 3.55 -3.61 -18.83
C ASP A 68 3.38 -3.96 -17.33
N VAL A 69 3.65 -2.99 -16.45
CA VAL A 69 3.47 -3.12 -14.99
C VAL A 69 2.62 -1.96 -14.47
N TRP A 70 1.63 -2.28 -13.65
CA TRP A 70 0.74 -1.31 -13.01
C TRP A 70 0.72 -1.52 -11.51
N PHE A 71 0.80 -0.41 -10.78
CA PHE A 71 0.55 -0.37 -9.35
C PHE A 71 -0.92 -0.03 -9.13
N VAL A 72 -1.64 -0.95 -8.49
CA VAL A 72 -3.09 -0.88 -8.31
C VAL A 72 -3.45 -1.16 -6.86
N THR A 73 -4.64 -0.72 -6.44
CA THR A 73 -5.22 -1.14 -5.17
C THR A 73 -5.77 -2.58 -5.27
N ASN A 74 -6.01 -3.21 -4.12
CA ASN A 74 -6.69 -4.50 -4.09
C ASN A 74 -8.08 -4.45 -4.74
N ASP A 75 -8.81 -3.35 -4.59
CA ASP A 75 -10.14 -3.19 -5.19
C ASP A 75 -10.07 -3.09 -6.73
N GLN A 76 -9.09 -2.39 -7.27
CA GLN A 76 -8.86 -2.33 -8.72
C GLN A 76 -8.47 -3.69 -9.28
N LEU A 77 -7.64 -4.44 -8.55
CA LEU A 77 -7.28 -5.81 -8.91
C LEU A 77 -8.51 -6.71 -8.94
N LEU A 78 -9.36 -6.67 -7.90
CA LEU A 78 -10.59 -7.48 -7.84
C LEU A 78 -11.56 -7.13 -8.97
N GLN A 79 -11.72 -5.84 -9.31
CA GLN A 79 -12.54 -5.40 -10.43
C GLN A 79 -12.01 -5.92 -11.78
N TRP A 80 -10.70 -5.90 -11.98
CA TRP A 80 -10.08 -6.48 -13.17
C TRP A 80 -10.25 -7.99 -13.22
N MET A 81 -10.14 -8.71 -12.09
CA MET A 81 -10.34 -10.17 -12.06
C MET A 81 -11.77 -10.60 -12.42
N GLN A 82 -12.78 -9.76 -12.17
CA GLN A 82 -14.16 -10.04 -12.57
C GLN A 82 -14.37 -9.97 -14.08
N ASN A 83 -13.66 -9.08 -14.78
CA ASN A 83 -13.72 -8.94 -16.23
C ASN A 83 -12.36 -8.51 -16.80
N PRO A 84 -11.43 -9.45 -17.01
CA PRO A 84 -10.07 -9.14 -17.37
C PRO A 84 -9.98 -8.59 -18.79
N VAL A 85 -9.26 -7.47 -18.94
CA VAL A 85 -8.92 -6.86 -20.23
C VAL A 85 -7.42 -7.02 -20.52
N PRO A 86 -7.01 -7.07 -21.80
CA PRO A 86 -5.59 -7.11 -22.15
C PRO A 86 -4.88 -5.82 -21.72
N ALA A 87 -3.56 -5.91 -21.54
CA ALA A 87 -2.69 -4.81 -21.13
C ALA A 87 -2.89 -3.52 -21.97
N SER A 88 -3.11 -3.65 -23.28
CA SER A 88 -3.37 -2.52 -24.19
C SER A 88 -4.66 -1.75 -23.92
N GLN A 89 -5.58 -2.34 -23.15
CA GLN A 89 -6.88 -1.77 -22.81
C GLN A 89 -7.00 -1.44 -21.31
N LEU A 90 -5.95 -1.66 -20.50
CA LEU A 90 -6.03 -1.52 -19.05
C LEU A 90 -6.33 -0.08 -18.60
N SER A 91 -6.06 0.93 -19.43
CA SER A 91 -6.39 2.33 -19.18
C SER A 91 -7.84 2.70 -19.52
N SER A 92 -8.59 1.83 -20.19
CA SER A 92 -9.97 2.11 -20.63
C SER A 92 -11.01 2.04 -19.50
N PRO A 93 -11.02 1.01 -18.63
CA PRO A 93 -12.01 0.92 -17.57
C PRO A 93 -11.92 2.11 -16.60
N SER A 94 -13.08 2.64 -16.20
CA SER A 94 -13.16 3.81 -15.30
C SER A 94 -12.46 3.58 -13.97
N TYR A 95 -12.46 2.36 -13.43
CA TYR A 95 -11.81 2.03 -12.16
C TYR A 95 -10.27 2.04 -12.23
N MET A 96 -9.68 1.96 -13.43
CA MET A 96 -8.23 2.09 -13.62
C MET A 96 -7.80 3.54 -13.87
N GLN A 97 -8.74 4.46 -14.09
CA GLN A 97 -8.42 5.86 -14.33
C GLN A 97 -8.08 6.57 -13.02
N CYS A 98 -6.99 7.34 -13.02
CA CYS A 98 -6.61 8.16 -11.88
C CYS A 98 -7.48 9.43 -11.82
N GLN A 99 -8.59 9.35 -11.11
CA GLN A 99 -9.43 10.51 -10.83
C GLN A 99 -8.96 11.14 -9.52
N LYS A 100 -8.20 12.24 -9.61
CA LYS A 100 -7.87 13.03 -8.43
C LYS A 100 -9.17 13.64 -7.89
N PRO A 101 -9.57 13.37 -6.63
CA PRO A 101 -10.73 14.02 -6.06
C PRO A 101 -10.50 15.54 -6.03
N VAL A 102 -11.50 16.31 -6.48
CA VAL A 102 -11.46 17.77 -6.42
C VAL A 102 -11.76 18.18 -4.98
N THR A 103 -10.71 18.33 -4.18
CA THR A 103 -10.82 18.82 -2.81
C THR A 103 -10.39 20.29 -2.75
N PRO A 104 -11.27 21.24 -2.36
CA PRO A 104 -10.93 22.67 -2.31
C PRO A 104 -9.88 23.01 -1.24
N LYS A 105 -9.63 22.10 -0.30
CA LYS A 105 -8.58 22.17 0.72
C LYS A 105 -8.14 20.74 1.06
N GLU A 106 -6.88 20.56 1.42
CA GLU A 106 -6.39 19.32 2.00
C GLU A 106 -7.24 19.00 3.24
N ILE A 107 -8.01 17.91 3.19
CA ILE A 107 -8.82 17.44 4.32
C ILE A 107 -7.86 16.67 5.24
N CYS A 108 -6.93 17.40 5.86
CA CYS A 108 -6.25 16.91 7.05
C CYS A 108 -7.23 17.02 8.20
N ASN A 109 -7.49 15.91 8.91
CA ASN A 109 -8.26 15.96 10.14
C ASN A 109 -7.73 17.08 11.04
N VAL A 110 -8.67 17.87 11.51
CA VAL A 110 -8.51 19.07 12.33
C VAL A 110 -7.85 18.69 13.66
N LEU A 111 -6.53 18.66 13.70
CA LEU A 111 -5.74 18.77 14.95
C LEU A 111 -5.24 20.21 15.12
N GLY A 112 -6.08 21.18 14.74
CA GLY A 112 -5.91 22.56 15.18
C GLY A 112 -6.27 22.64 16.66
N THR A 113 -5.23 22.72 17.51
CA THR A 113 -5.29 23.16 18.91
C THR A 113 -6.29 22.41 19.81
N LEU A 114 -5.95 21.21 20.25
CA LEU A 114 -6.52 20.70 21.50
C LEU A 114 -5.70 21.27 22.67
N ASN A 115 -6.14 22.42 23.19
CA ASN A 115 -5.81 22.78 24.56
C ASN A 115 -6.50 21.78 25.48
N TYR A 116 -5.70 21.14 26.31
CA TYR A 116 -6.09 20.25 27.38
C TYR A 116 -7.16 20.88 28.27
N TYR A 117 -8.43 20.53 28.11
CA TYR A 117 -9.48 20.55 29.16
C TYR A 117 -10.70 19.81 28.59
N SER A 118 -11.26 18.88 29.38
CA SER A 118 -12.30 17.94 28.94
C SER A 118 -13.49 18.63 28.27
N SER A 119 -13.95 18.16 27.11
CA SER A 119 -15.38 18.13 26.74
C SER A 119 -15.63 17.48 25.36
N VAL A 120 -16.55 16.52 25.39
CA VAL A 120 -17.52 16.07 24.36
C VAL A 120 -17.19 16.33 22.88
N VAL A 121 -16.89 15.25 22.15
CA VAL A 121 -16.97 15.20 20.68
C VAL A 121 -18.42 14.90 20.30
N GLU A 122 -19.14 15.90 19.82
CA GLU A 122 -20.49 15.71 19.27
C GLU A 122 -20.40 15.19 17.83
N THR A 123 -21.25 14.22 17.55
CA THR A 123 -21.18 13.20 16.52
C THR A 123 -21.58 13.68 15.13
N SER A 124 -20.72 13.51 14.12
CA SER A 124 -21.16 13.17 12.76
C SER A 124 -21.07 11.66 12.61
N THR A 125 -22.15 10.96 12.96
CA THR A 125 -22.41 9.52 12.71
C THR A 125 -21.15 8.66 12.56
N ASN A 126 -20.38 8.53 13.64
CA ASN A 126 -19.43 7.44 13.78
C ASN A 126 -20.22 6.15 13.99
N THR A 127 -20.52 5.42 12.92
CA THR A 127 -20.88 4.02 13.04
C THR A 127 -19.60 3.25 13.36
N TYR A 128 -19.26 3.16 14.65
CA TYR A 128 -18.23 2.26 15.12
C TYR A 128 -18.79 0.84 15.09
N HIS A 129 -18.40 0.07 14.07
CA HIS A 129 -18.66 -1.37 14.05
C HIS A 129 -17.55 -2.07 14.86
N ALA A 130 -17.84 -2.40 16.12
CA ALA A 130 -17.06 -3.36 16.89
C ALA A 130 -17.71 -4.74 16.76
N LEU A 131 -17.05 -5.67 16.08
CA LEU A 131 -17.42 -7.09 16.07
C LEU A 131 -17.00 -7.69 17.41
N SER A 132 -17.98 -7.98 18.28
CA SER A 132 -17.79 -8.85 19.45
C SER A 132 -18.11 -10.27 19.04
N ALA A 133 -17.09 -11.11 18.87
CA ALA A 133 -17.27 -12.56 18.75
C ALA A 133 -17.38 -13.14 20.16
N ARG A 134 -18.55 -13.69 20.52
CA ARG A 134 -18.73 -14.49 21.73
C ARG A 134 -18.09 -15.86 21.48
N GLY A 135 -17.00 -16.16 22.20
CA GLY A 135 -16.52 -17.54 22.34
C GLY A 135 -17.63 -18.36 22.98
N SER A 136 -18.05 -19.44 22.31
CA SER A 136 -18.98 -20.42 22.85
C SER A 136 -18.15 -21.55 23.45
N ASN A 137 -18.25 -21.66 24.78
CA ASN A 137 -17.85 -22.72 25.72
C ASN A 137 -16.51 -23.44 25.51
#